data_AF-A0A495RIE5-F1
#
_entry.id   AF-A0A495RIE5-F1
#
_cell.length_a   1.000
_cell.length_b   1.000
_cell.length_c   1.000
_cell.angle_alpha   90.00
_cell.angle_beta   90.00
_cell.angle_gamma   90.00
#
_symmetry.space_group_name_H-M   'P 1'
#
loop_
_entity.id
_entity.type
_entity.pdbx_description
1 polymer ?
#
loop_
_entity_poly.entity_id
_entity_poly.type
_entity_poly.pdbx_seq_one_letter_code
_entity_poly.pdbx_strand_id
1 'polypeptide(L)'
;MLSSELKFYGEMLFGGSWQAQLAEYLRVDRRRVTDWLSRGNVPNFVDNELDDLMKRRLFEIQSAVNIKNGDSDFYEQMSLVCGETHYLPRRIHKEQIKTFLCSLKWSVIKIINSEIKNNQISIDEAIQIAEDEFLSSNDIASAIEAKEIALIDIDIDEVKELRADALVDLKYQIESFFDK
;
A
#
# COMPACT_ATOMS: atom_id res chain seq x y z
N MET A 1 12.22 -1.71 18.77
CA MET A 1 13.12 -0.82 18.01
C MET A 1 13.76 0.25 18.91
N LEU A 2 15.06 0.48 18.73
CA LEU A 2 15.86 1.56 19.34
C LEU A 2 15.69 2.88 18.58
N SER A 3 15.96 4.02 19.22
CA SER A 3 15.89 5.33 18.55
C SER A 3 16.93 5.50 17.43
N SER A 4 18.08 4.85 17.54
CA SER A 4 19.11 4.80 16.49
C SER A 4 18.63 4.05 15.25
N GLU A 5 17.91 2.94 15.44
CA GLU A 5 17.30 2.15 14.37
C GLU A 5 16.21 2.96 13.67
N LEU A 6 15.31 3.60 14.43
CA LEU A 6 14.28 4.47 13.88
C LEU A 6 14.87 5.58 12.99
N LYS A 7 15.94 6.23 13.46
CA LYS A 7 16.64 7.27 12.68
C LYS A 7 17.22 6.70 11.40
N PHE A 8 17.93 5.57 11.48
CA PHE A 8 18.54 4.92 10.32
C PHE A 8 17.49 4.55 9.27
N TYR A 9 16.42 3.86 9.66
CA TYR A 9 15.34 3.48 8.74
C TYR A 9 14.63 4.69 8.16
N GLY A 10 14.33 5.70 8.97
CA GLY A 10 13.74 6.94 8.50
C GLY A 10 14.59 7.61 7.41
N GLU A 11 15.89 7.78 7.65
CA GLU A 11 16.82 8.38 6.68
C GLU A 11 16.91 7.57 5.39
N MET A 12 16.88 6.23 5.45
CA MET A 12 16.87 5.38 4.26
C MET A 12 15.56 5.48 3.46
N LEU A 13 14.42 5.56 4.14
CA LEU A 13 13.09 5.56 3.50
C LEU A 13 12.69 6.91 2.91
N PHE A 14 13.14 8.00 3.52
CA PHE A 14 12.62 9.34 3.25
C PHE A 14 13.71 10.42 3.08
N GLY A 15 14.98 10.07 3.24
CA GLY A 15 16.11 10.99 3.11
C GLY A 15 16.14 12.08 4.18
N GLY A 16 16.60 13.27 3.81
CA GLY A 16 16.86 14.37 4.75
C GLY A 16 15.63 14.94 5.48
N SER A 17 14.41 14.65 5.00
CA SER A 17 13.15 15.12 5.60
C SER A 17 12.39 14.01 6.34
N TRP A 18 13.08 12.95 6.74
CA TRP A 18 12.45 11.73 7.22
C TRP A 18 11.50 11.89 8.40
N GLN A 19 11.81 12.75 9.37
CA GLN A 19 10.93 12.92 10.54
C GLN A 19 9.55 13.46 10.17
N ALA A 20 9.49 14.37 9.19
CA ALA A 20 8.23 14.94 8.73
C ALA A 20 7.43 13.92 7.91
N GLN A 21 8.10 13.21 7.00
CA GLN A 21 7.45 12.20 6.16
C GLN A 21 7.02 10.97 6.97
N LEU A 22 7.81 10.56 7.96
CA LEU A 22 7.43 9.48 8.87
C LEU A 22 6.24 9.89 9.74
N ALA A 23 6.21 11.12 10.23
CA ALA A 23 5.07 11.63 11.00
C ALA A 23 3.79 11.65 10.17
N GLU A 24 3.88 12.06 8.91
CA GLU A 24 2.77 12.03 7.96
C GLU A 24 2.32 10.59 7.67
N TYR A 25 3.25 9.68 7.41
CA TYR A 25 2.96 8.27 7.19
C TYR A 25 2.25 7.61 8.39
N LEU A 26 2.77 7.82 9.59
CA LEU A 26 2.23 7.26 10.83
C LEU A 26 1.00 8.02 11.36
N ARG A 27 0.59 9.12 10.71
CA ARG A 27 -0.51 9.99 11.14
C ARG A 27 -0.32 10.54 12.56
N VAL A 28 0.89 10.98 12.90
CA VAL A 28 1.22 11.58 14.20
C VAL A 28 1.77 12.99 14.05
N ASP A 29 1.70 13.79 15.11
CA ASP A 29 2.42 15.06 15.15
C ASP A 29 3.94 14.81 15.04
N ARG A 30 4.62 15.57 14.18
CA ARG A 30 6.09 15.53 14.03
C ARG A 30 6.84 15.66 15.36
N ARG A 31 6.30 16.43 16.31
CA ARG A 31 6.83 16.58 17.67
C ARG A 31 6.92 15.23 18.39
N ARG A 32 5.95 14.32 18.18
CA ARG A 32 5.99 12.97 18.77
C ARG A 32 7.20 12.17 18.28
N VAL A 33 7.50 12.24 16.98
CA VAL A 33 8.67 11.56 16.40
C VAL A 33 9.97 12.10 17.03
N THR A 34 10.09 13.43 17.19
CA THR A 34 11.22 14.05 17.88
C THR A 34 11.33 13.63 19.35
N ASP A 35 10.19 13.53 20.05
CA ASP A 35 10.14 13.11 21.45
C ASP A 35 10.59 11.67 21.63
N TRP A 36 10.18 10.75 20.74
CA TRP A 36 10.61 9.35 20.77
C TRP A 36 12.13 9.21 20.65
N LEU A 37 12.74 9.99 19.77
CA LEU A 37 14.19 10.00 19.60
C LEU A 37 14.91 10.54 20.84
N SER A 38 14.39 11.64 21.40
CA SER A 38 15.01 12.33 22.54
C SER A 38 14.91 11.52 23.83
N ARG A 39 13.78 10.81 24.03
CA ARG A 39 13.53 9.98 25.22
C ARG A 39 14.03 8.54 25.07
N GLY A 40 14.42 8.13 23.86
CA GLY A 40 14.80 6.75 23.56
C GLY A 40 13.66 5.75 23.71
N ASN A 41 12.41 6.20 23.61
CA ASN A 41 11.22 5.37 23.78
C ASN A 41 10.35 5.43 22.52
N VAL A 42 10.54 4.46 21.63
CA VAL A 42 9.76 4.34 20.39
C VAL A 42 8.61 3.34 20.63
N PRO A 43 7.34 3.72 20.35
CA PRO A 43 6.22 2.80 20.52
C PRO A 43 6.34 1.56 19.63
N ASN A 44 5.91 0.40 20.15
CA ASN A 44 6.02 -0.88 19.45
C ASN A 44 5.31 -0.91 18.09
N PHE A 45 4.19 -0.19 17.95
CA PHE A 45 3.45 -0.16 16.68
C PHE A 45 4.28 0.42 15.52
N VAL A 46 5.24 1.32 15.82
CA VAL A 46 6.08 1.95 14.80
C VAL A 46 6.93 0.92 14.06
N ASP A 47 7.34 -0.14 14.74
CA ASP A 47 8.14 -1.23 14.16
C ASP A 47 7.35 -1.94 13.06
N ASN A 48 6.11 -2.34 13.37
CA ASN A 48 5.21 -3.01 12.42
C ASN A 48 4.91 -2.13 11.19
N GLU A 49 4.60 -0.85 11.41
CA GLU A 49 4.30 0.09 10.33
C GLU A 49 5.52 0.35 9.44
N LEU A 50 6.73 0.36 10.00
CA LEU A 50 7.97 0.51 9.25
C LEU A 50 8.31 -0.76 8.47
N ASP A 51 8.11 -1.94 9.03
CA ASP A 51 8.32 -3.20 8.34
C ASP A 51 7.50 -3.29 7.06
N ASP A 52 6.23 -2.91 7.12
CA ASP A 52 5.35 -2.93 5.95
C ASP A 52 5.76 -1.87 4.92
N LEU A 53 6.17 -0.68 5.37
CA LEU A 53 6.71 0.35 4.48
C LEU A 53 8.04 -0.07 3.83
N MET A 54 8.93 -0.74 4.57
CA MET A 54 10.20 -1.22 4.05
C MET A 54 10.02 -2.30 2.99
N LYS A 55 9.14 -3.29 3.24
CA LYS A 55 8.77 -4.30 2.23
C LYS A 55 8.22 -3.66 0.96
N ARG A 56 7.38 -2.63 1.14
CA ARG A 56 6.82 -1.86 0.02
C ARG A 56 7.90 -1.13 -0.78
N ARG A 57 8.80 -0.41 -0.12
CA ARG A 57 9.90 0.32 -0.80
C ARG A 57 10.86 -0.63 -1.50
N LEU A 58 11.17 -1.78 -0.89
CA LEU A 58 11.99 -2.80 -1.54
C LEU A 58 11.36 -3.28 -2.84
N PHE A 59 10.04 -3.56 -2.83
CA PHE A 59 9.31 -3.95 -4.04
C PHE A 59 9.35 -2.86 -5.12
N GLU A 60 9.05 -1.61 -4.78
CA GLU A 60 9.08 -0.48 -5.73
C GLU A 60 10.46 -0.30 -6.37
N ILE A 61 11.52 -0.39 -5.57
CA ILE A 61 12.91 -0.28 -6.04
C ILE A 61 13.25 -1.45 -6.96
N GLN A 62 12.88 -2.68 -6.58
CA GLN A 62 13.13 -3.86 -7.41
C GLN A 62 12.41 -3.78 -8.75
N SER A 63 11.15 -3.33 -8.76
CA SER A 63 10.40 -3.10 -10.01
C SER A 63 11.07 -2.05 -10.88
N ALA A 64 11.54 -0.94 -10.30
CA ALA A 64 12.28 0.09 -11.05
C ALA A 64 13.61 -0.44 -11.64
N VAL A 65 14.31 -1.31 -10.91
CA VAL A 65 15.54 -1.97 -11.39
C VAL A 65 15.22 -2.90 -12.56
N ASN A 66 14.18 -3.74 -12.46
CA ASN A 66 13.78 -4.66 -13.52
C ASN A 66 13.40 -3.91 -14.81
N ILE A 67 12.63 -2.82 -14.69
CA ILE A 67 12.30 -1.93 -15.81
C ILE A 67 13.58 -1.38 -16.45
N LYS A 68 14.50 -0.85 -15.62
CA LYS A 68 15.74 -0.24 -16.11
C LYS A 68 16.65 -1.23 -16.85
N ASN A 69 16.66 -2.48 -16.41
CA ASN A 69 17.43 -3.55 -17.05
C ASN A 69 16.75 -4.09 -18.32
N GLY A 70 15.49 -3.75 -18.56
CA GLY A 70 14.69 -4.32 -19.65
C GLY A 70 14.14 -5.73 -19.36
N ASP A 71 14.16 -6.15 -18.09
CA ASP A 71 13.66 -7.45 -17.65
C ASP A 71 12.13 -7.48 -17.56
N SER A 72 11.50 -6.31 -17.50
CA SER A 72 10.05 -6.16 -17.40
C SER A 72 9.53 -4.99 -18.23
N ASP A 73 8.32 -5.11 -18.76
CA ASP A 73 7.61 -4.01 -19.41
C ASP A 73 7.26 -2.90 -18.41
N PHE A 74 7.45 -1.64 -18.82
CA PHE A 74 7.20 -0.48 -17.97
C PHE A 74 5.74 -0.41 -17.50
N TYR A 75 4.80 -0.58 -18.42
CA TYR A 75 3.37 -0.40 -18.14
C TYR A 75 2.83 -1.55 -17.29
N GLU A 76 3.25 -2.78 -17.56
CA GLU A 76 2.87 -3.95 -16.74
C GLU A 76 3.37 -3.79 -15.29
N GLN A 77 4.63 -3.38 -15.10
CA GLN A 77 5.15 -3.13 -13.76
C GLN A 77 4.48 -1.93 -13.08
N MET A 78 4.16 -0.88 -13.83
CA MET A 78 3.41 0.26 -13.31
C MET A 78 2.07 -0.21 -12.73
N SER A 79 1.33 -1.02 -13.49
CA SER A 79 0.05 -1.58 -13.07
C SER A 79 0.16 -2.33 -11.74
N LEU A 80 1.17 -3.20 -11.61
CA LEU A 80 1.40 -3.97 -10.39
C LEU A 80 1.86 -3.10 -9.22
N VAL A 81 2.70 -2.10 -9.47
CA VAL A 81 3.23 -1.20 -8.43
C VAL A 81 2.17 -0.24 -7.91
N CYS A 82 1.33 0.32 -8.77
CA CYS A 82 0.31 1.28 -8.34
C CYS A 82 -1.02 0.62 -7.97
N GLY A 83 -1.22 -0.65 -8.31
CA GLY A 83 -2.50 -1.33 -8.11
C GLY A 83 -3.58 -0.81 -9.07
N GLU A 84 -3.19 -0.50 -10.31
CA GLU A 84 -4.11 0.07 -11.32
C GLU A 84 -4.35 -0.90 -12.48
N THR A 85 -5.60 -1.11 -12.87
CA THR A 85 -5.94 -2.15 -13.85
C THR A 85 -5.64 -1.78 -15.31
N HIS A 86 -5.30 -0.53 -15.61
CA HIS A 86 -5.14 -0.01 -16.98
C HIS A 86 -4.20 -0.85 -17.85
N TYR A 87 -3.05 -1.25 -17.29
CA TYR A 87 -1.97 -1.92 -18.00
C TYR A 87 -1.63 -3.30 -17.45
N LEU A 88 -2.64 -4.04 -16.98
CA LEU A 88 -2.43 -5.41 -16.53
C LEU A 88 -1.73 -6.25 -17.63
N PRO A 89 -0.80 -7.14 -17.25
CA PRO A 89 -0.10 -8.00 -18.20
C PRO A 89 -1.08 -8.96 -18.87
N ARG A 90 -0.76 -9.40 -20.09
CA ARG A 90 -1.59 -10.37 -20.83
C ARG A 90 -1.70 -11.72 -20.14
N ARG A 91 -0.71 -12.04 -19.31
CA ARG A 91 -0.69 -13.23 -18.45
C ARG A 91 -0.33 -12.78 -17.05
N ILE A 92 -1.11 -13.19 -16.06
CA ILE A 92 -0.89 -12.79 -14.68
C ILE A 92 -0.84 -14.01 -13.77
N HIS A 93 0.22 -14.10 -12.98
CA HIS A 93 0.40 -15.15 -11.98
C HIS A 93 -0.24 -14.78 -10.65
N LYS A 94 -0.62 -15.78 -9.86
CA LYS A 94 -1.14 -15.63 -8.48
C LYS A 94 -0.34 -14.63 -7.63
N GLU A 95 0.99 -14.70 -7.65
CA GLU A 95 1.85 -13.79 -6.88
C GLU A 95 1.80 -12.34 -7.36
N GLN A 96 1.60 -12.11 -8.66
CA GLN A 96 1.40 -10.76 -9.20
C GLN A 96 0.04 -10.18 -8.79
N ILE A 97 -0.99 -11.02 -8.67
CA ILE A 97 -2.30 -10.60 -8.15
C ILE A 97 -2.20 -10.20 -6.68
N LYS A 98 -1.52 -10.99 -5.84
CA LYS A 98 -1.26 -10.61 -4.44
C LYS A 98 -0.51 -9.29 -4.36
N THR A 99 0.52 -9.15 -5.18
CA THR A 99 1.32 -7.91 -5.28
C THR A 99 0.46 -6.72 -5.68
N PHE A 100 -0.38 -6.88 -6.70
CA PHE A 100 -1.32 -5.85 -7.14
C PHE A 100 -2.28 -5.45 -6.02
N LEU A 101 -2.88 -6.42 -5.32
CA LEU A 101 -3.84 -6.16 -4.24
C LEU A 101 -3.17 -5.45 -3.06
N CYS A 102 -1.95 -5.85 -2.69
CA CYS A 102 -1.16 -5.11 -1.72
C CYS A 102 -0.94 -3.66 -2.18
N SER A 103 -0.51 -3.44 -3.42
CA SER A 103 -0.35 -2.09 -3.98
C SER A 103 -1.62 -1.27 -3.97
N LEU A 104 -2.75 -1.87 -4.33
CA LEU A 104 -4.05 -1.22 -4.30
C LEU A 104 -4.41 -0.78 -2.87
N LYS A 105 -4.27 -1.66 -1.86
CA LYS A 105 -4.50 -1.29 -0.44
C LYS A 105 -3.73 -0.03 -0.07
N TRP A 106 -2.45 0.04 -0.43
CA TRP A 106 -1.59 1.20 -0.19
C TRP A 106 -2.09 2.48 -0.87
N SER A 107 -2.46 2.39 -2.15
CA SER A 107 -3.01 3.51 -2.93
C SER A 107 -4.31 4.03 -2.31
N VAL A 108 -5.20 3.13 -1.90
CA VAL A 108 -6.46 3.49 -1.22
C VAL A 108 -6.22 4.15 0.13
N ILE A 109 -5.30 3.63 0.95
CA ILE A 109 -4.94 4.25 2.24
C ILE A 109 -4.42 5.67 2.04
N LYS A 110 -3.67 5.92 0.96
CA LYS A 110 -3.16 7.26 0.63
C LYS A 110 -4.30 8.21 0.24
N ILE A 111 -5.29 7.73 -0.52
CA ILE A 111 -6.50 8.49 -0.86
C ILE A 111 -7.26 8.84 0.43
N ILE A 112 -7.58 7.84 1.25
CA ILE A 112 -8.29 8.02 2.53
C ILE A 112 -7.54 9.00 3.44
N ASN A 113 -6.22 8.90 3.55
CA ASN A 113 -5.39 9.84 4.30
C ASN A 113 -5.57 11.29 3.84
N SER A 114 -5.57 11.50 2.52
CA SER A 114 -5.77 12.82 1.93
C SER A 114 -7.17 13.36 2.24
N GLU A 115 -8.18 12.51 2.12
CA GLU A 115 -9.59 12.87 2.39
C GLU A 115 -9.83 13.21 3.87
N ILE A 116 -9.25 12.45 4.80
CA ILE A 116 -9.32 12.76 6.23
C ILE A 116 -8.70 14.14 6.51
N LYS A 117 -7.53 14.41 5.91
CA LYS A 117 -6.79 15.67 6.12
C LYS A 117 -7.50 16.88 5.53
N ASN A 118 -8.11 16.74 4.35
CA ASN A 118 -8.66 17.85 3.60
C ASN A 118 -10.16 18.07 3.82
N ASN A 119 -10.92 16.97 3.99
CA ASN A 119 -12.38 16.97 3.95
C ASN A 119 -13.03 16.40 5.22
N GLN A 120 -12.24 15.89 6.18
CA GLN A 120 -12.72 15.36 7.46
C GLN A 120 -13.79 14.27 7.32
N ILE A 121 -13.54 13.32 6.42
CA ILE A 121 -14.45 12.19 6.18
C ILE A 121 -14.61 11.30 7.41
N SER A 122 -15.79 10.71 7.54
CA SER A 122 -16.14 9.69 8.52
C SER A 122 -15.53 8.33 8.19
N ILE A 123 -15.59 7.41 9.15
CA ILE A 123 -15.18 6.01 8.94
C ILE A 123 -16.01 5.31 7.86
N ASP A 124 -17.32 5.55 7.82
CA ASP A 124 -18.21 4.96 6.82
C ASP A 124 -17.86 5.45 5.41
N GLU A 125 -17.55 6.74 5.25
CA GLU A 125 -17.07 7.29 3.98
C GLU A 125 -15.70 6.71 3.58
N ALA A 126 -14.79 6.50 4.53
CA ALA A 126 -13.51 5.86 4.26
C ALA A 126 -13.65 4.39 3.83
N ILE A 127 -14.58 3.66 4.45
CA ILE A 127 -14.92 2.29 4.06
C ILE A 127 -15.54 2.27 2.66
N GLN A 128 -16.44 3.21 2.35
CA GLN A 128 -17.05 3.30 1.02
C GLN A 128 -15.99 3.53 -0.07
N ILE A 129 -15.02 4.42 0.15
CA ILE A 129 -13.89 4.62 -0.78
C ILE A 129 -13.14 3.29 -1.01
N ALA A 130 -12.89 2.52 0.04
CA ALA A 130 -12.23 1.23 -0.10
C ALA A 130 -13.07 0.21 -0.88
N GLU A 131 -14.38 0.16 -0.67
CA GLU A 131 -15.28 -0.69 -1.44
C GLU A 131 -15.33 -0.30 -2.91
N ASP A 132 -15.40 0.99 -3.22
CA ASP A 132 -15.45 1.48 -4.60
C ASP A 132 -14.18 1.09 -5.38
N GLU A 133 -13.02 1.16 -4.74
CA GLU A 133 -11.74 0.80 -5.37
C GLU A 133 -11.56 -0.72 -5.54
N PHE A 134 -12.14 -1.53 -4.64
CA PHE A 134 -12.00 -3.00 -4.70
C PHE A 134 -13.14 -3.73 -5.41
N LEU A 135 -14.31 -3.12 -5.54
CA LEU A 135 -15.54 -3.77 -6.01
C LEU A 135 -16.22 -3.03 -7.17
N SER A 136 -15.64 -1.96 -7.70
CA SER A 136 -16.17 -1.28 -8.89
C SER A 136 -16.03 -2.14 -10.15
N SER A 137 -16.68 -1.71 -11.24
CA SER A 137 -16.55 -2.36 -12.55
C SER A 137 -15.13 -2.32 -13.14
N ASN A 138 -14.19 -1.62 -12.50
CA ASN A 138 -12.79 -1.51 -12.92
C ASN A 138 -11.83 -2.25 -11.97
N ASP A 139 -12.36 -3.02 -11.01
CA ASP A 139 -11.55 -3.84 -10.11
C ASP A 139 -10.75 -4.92 -10.87
N ILE A 140 -9.77 -5.53 -10.20
CA ILE A 140 -8.88 -6.51 -10.84
C ILE A 140 -9.60 -7.71 -11.45
N ALA A 141 -10.62 -8.26 -10.78
CA ALA A 141 -11.35 -9.43 -11.29
C ALA A 141 -12.16 -9.04 -12.53
N SER A 142 -12.91 -7.92 -12.45
CA SER A 142 -13.66 -7.37 -13.58
C SER A 142 -12.75 -7.04 -14.77
N ALA A 143 -11.57 -6.47 -14.51
CA ALA A 143 -10.60 -6.13 -15.54
C ALA A 143 -9.97 -7.36 -16.21
N ILE A 144 -9.73 -8.44 -15.45
CA ILE A 144 -9.23 -9.72 -15.99
C ILE A 144 -10.26 -10.34 -16.93
N GLU A 145 -11.53 -10.40 -16.51
CA GLU A 145 -12.63 -10.91 -17.34
C GLU A 145 -12.82 -10.06 -18.60
N ALA A 146 -12.88 -8.74 -18.46
CA ALA A 146 -13.14 -7.81 -19.57
C ALA A 146 -12.01 -7.76 -20.61
N LYS A 147 -10.76 -7.96 -20.19
CA LYS A 147 -9.57 -7.92 -21.07
C LYS A 147 -9.12 -9.32 -21.52
N GLU A 148 -9.83 -10.36 -21.13
CA GLU A 148 -9.49 -11.76 -21.42
C GLU A 148 -8.04 -12.11 -21.01
N ILE A 149 -7.61 -11.63 -19.83
CA ILE A 149 -6.26 -11.87 -19.32
C ILE A 149 -6.11 -13.33 -18.92
N ALA A 150 -5.04 -13.98 -19.37
CA ALA A 150 -4.78 -15.37 -19.01
C ALA A 150 -4.25 -15.46 -17.58
N LEU A 151 -4.95 -16.23 -16.74
CA LEU A 151 -4.54 -16.54 -15.38
C LEU A 151 -3.56 -17.70 -15.36
N ILE A 152 -2.50 -17.58 -14.56
CA ILE A 152 -1.49 -18.62 -14.36
C ILE A 152 -1.45 -19.01 -12.88
N ASP A 153 -1.59 -20.30 -12.60
CA ASP A 153 -1.59 -20.90 -11.26
C ASP A 153 -2.70 -20.36 -10.33
N ILE A 154 -3.80 -19.87 -10.90
CA ILE A 154 -4.98 -19.36 -10.21
C ILE A 154 -6.19 -19.34 -11.17
N ASP A 155 -7.41 -19.43 -10.64
CA ASP A 155 -8.64 -19.16 -11.40
C ASP A 155 -9.35 -17.86 -10.97
N ILE A 156 -10.39 -17.45 -11.71
CA ILE A 156 -11.05 -16.17 -11.49
C ILE A 156 -11.81 -16.11 -10.14
N ASP A 157 -12.27 -17.25 -9.62
CA ASP A 157 -12.98 -17.29 -8.35
C ASP A 157 -11.98 -17.13 -7.20
N GLU A 158 -10.82 -17.77 -7.27
CA GLU A 158 -9.71 -17.51 -6.35
C GLU A 158 -9.24 -16.03 -6.37
N VAL A 159 -9.26 -15.36 -7.54
CA VAL A 159 -8.95 -13.92 -7.62
C VAL A 159 -9.99 -13.09 -6.86
N LYS A 160 -11.27 -13.42 -7.00
CA LYS A 160 -12.37 -12.75 -6.30
C LYS A 160 -12.25 -12.96 -4.78
N GLU A 161 -11.83 -14.14 -4.34
CA GLU A 161 -11.55 -14.45 -2.93
C GLU A 161 -10.37 -13.61 -2.40
N LEU A 162 -9.21 -13.63 -3.07
CA LEU A 162 -8.04 -12.83 -2.66
C LEU A 162 -8.36 -11.34 -2.56
N ARG A 163 -9.15 -10.83 -3.50
CA ARG A 163 -9.62 -9.44 -3.52
C ARG A 163 -10.54 -9.14 -2.32
N ALA A 164 -11.46 -10.04 -2.00
CA ALA A 164 -12.35 -9.89 -0.86
C ALA A 164 -11.59 -9.91 0.46
N ASP A 165 -10.63 -10.83 0.63
CA ASP A 165 -9.75 -10.89 1.79
C ASP A 165 -8.93 -9.61 1.95
N ALA A 166 -8.35 -9.11 0.85
CA ALA A 166 -7.59 -7.86 0.86
C ALA A 166 -8.43 -6.64 1.28
N LEU A 167 -9.70 -6.59 0.86
CA LEU A 167 -10.65 -5.55 1.27
C LEU A 167 -11.02 -5.68 2.75
N VAL A 168 -11.28 -6.89 3.24
CA VAL A 168 -11.56 -7.13 4.67
C VAL A 168 -10.40 -6.65 5.54
N ASP A 169 -9.17 -7.03 5.18
CA ASP A 169 -7.97 -6.56 5.88
C ASP A 169 -7.85 -5.03 5.85
N LEU A 170 -8.16 -4.41 4.71
CA LEU A 170 -8.10 -2.97 4.56
C LEU A 170 -9.13 -2.27 5.45
N LYS A 171 -10.35 -2.80 5.55
CA LYS A 171 -11.39 -2.26 6.45
C LYS A 171 -10.94 -2.29 7.91
N TYR A 172 -10.38 -3.41 8.37
CA TYR A 172 -9.80 -3.48 9.72
C TYR A 172 -8.69 -2.45 9.94
N GLN A 173 -7.85 -2.24 8.94
CA GLN A 173 -6.80 -1.23 9.02
C GLN A 173 -7.39 0.19 9.08
N ILE A 174 -8.42 0.50 8.29
CA ILE A 174 -9.13 1.77 8.31
C ILE A 174 -9.75 2.01 9.69
N GLU A 175 -10.47 1.04 10.25
CA GLU A 175 -11.06 1.13 11.60
C GLU A 175 -9.98 1.48 12.64
N SER A 176 -8.85 0.79 12.60
CA SER A 176 -7.72 1.05 13.50
C SER A 176 -7.13 2.46 13.38
N PHE A 177 -7.34 3.15 12.26
CA PHE A 177 -6.89 4.54 12.07
C PHE A 177 -7.83 5.55 12.72
N PHE A 178 -9.13 5.25 12.79
CA PHE A 178 -10.12 6.14 13.39
C PHE A 178 -10.22 5.97 14.91
N ASP A 179 -9.75 4.84 15.44
CA ASP A 179 -9.66 4.58 16.88
C ASP A 179 -8.43 5.22 17.58
N LYS A 180 -7.50 5.82 16.82
CA LYS A 180 -6.25 6.44 17.32
C LYS A 180 -6.39 7.94 17.65
#